data_AF-A0A7K4GTN2-F1
#
_entry.id   AF-A0A7K4GTN2-F1
#
_cell.length_a   1.000
_cell.length_b   1.000
_cell.length_c   1.000
_cell.angle_alpha   90.00
_cell.angle_beta   90.00
_cell.angle_gamma   90.00
#
_symmetry.space_group_name_H-M   'P 1'
#
loop_
_entity.id
_entity.type
_entity.pdbx_description
1 polymer ?
#
loop_
_entity_poly.entity_id
_entity_poly.type
_entity_poly.pdbx_seq_one_letter_code
_entity_poly.pdbx_strand_id
1 'polypeptide(L)'
;MKNLGDDKHYAESNNYDIVEVSKVSDKIIKKLLDYLKYDISDSFFISFESLLKLGNKVPETTIKNIITELDHTHNFKKELFQFILNFTKDDTVEYHLLPQIYSPDFIVRARAVMKIKENNDVRYLKFLLPLLDDPDDSVRWSVIKFLSQHIDNPIIHYELKKHLNKELNPIISENLKEVFEME
;
A
#
# COMPACT_ATOMS: atom_id res chain seq x y z
N MET A 1 38.96 10.60 -24.82
CA MET A 1 37.82 9.97 -25.53
C MET A 1 36.60 10.82 -25.23
N LYS A 2 35.88 11.25 -26.27
CA LYS A 2 34.74 12.17 -26.22
C LYS A 2 33.45 11.38 -25.96
N ASN A 3 32.52 12.00 -25.22
CA ASN A 3 31.23 11.55 -24.68
C ASN A 3 30.32 10.72 -25.62
N LEU A 4 29.35 10.02 -25.01
CA LEU A 4 27.94 9.93 -25.44
C LEU A 4 27.11 9.20 -24.36
N GLY A 5 26.10 9.85 -23.76
CA GLY A 5 25.18 9.17 -22.85
C GLY A 5 24.36 10.00 -21.85
N ASP A 6 23.92 11.20 -22.25
CA ASP A 6 22.79 11.94 -21.69
C ASP A 6 22.80 12.34 -20.19
N ASP A 7 23.51 13.43 -19.93
CA ASP A 7 23.11 14.48 -18.98
C ASP A 7 21.74 15.07 -19.39
N LYS A 8 20.68 14.30 -19.19
CA LYS A 8 19.34 14.88 -19.09
C LYS A 8 19.09 15.10 -17.61
N HIS A 9 19.32 16.35 -17.19
CA HIS A 9 18.49 16.93 -16.15
C HIS A 9 17.04 16.70 -16.57
N TYR A 10 16.44 15.64 -16.03
CA TYR A 10 14.99 15.56 -15.91
C TYR A 10 14.63 16.74 -15.02
N ALA A 11 14.40 17.89 -15.63
CA ALA A 11 13.52 18.88 -15.08
C ALA A 11 12.18 18.15 -14.95
N GLU A 12 11.97 17.51 -13.80
CA GLU A 12 10.66 17.11 -13.35
C GLU A 12 9.78 18.33 -13.54
N SER A 13 8.91 18.26 -14.54
CA SER A 13 7.79 19.18 -14.67
C SER A 13 6.91 18.87 -13.47
N ASN A 14 7.26 19.46 -12.32
CA ASN A 14 6.48 19.48 -11.10
C ASN A 14 5.20 20.26 -11.38
N ASN A 15 4.26 19.57 -12.02
CA ASN A 15 2.88 20.00 -12.16
C ASN A 15 2.02 19.36 -11.06
N TYR A 16 2.63 19.13 -9.90
CA TYR A 16 1.91 19.00 -8.65
C TYR A 16 1.79 20.40 -8.10
N ASP A 17 0.61 21.02 -8.25
CA ASP A 17 0.31 22.25 -7.53
C ASP A 17 0.57 21.98 -6.04
N ILE A 18 1.59 22.62 -5.48
CA ILE A 18 1.87 22.53 -4.05
C ILE A 18 0.70 23.21 -3.34
N VAL A 19 -0.23 22.40 -2.82
CA VAL A 19 -1.37 22.90 -2.05
C VAL A 19 -0.95 23.02 -0.59
N GLU A 20 -1.02 24.23 -0.04
CA GLU A 20 -0.89 24.42 1.41
C GLU A 20 -1.95 23.61 2.16
N VAL A 21 -1.54 22.89 3.21
CA VAL A 21 -2.44 22.10 4.07
C VAL A 21 -3.65 22.92 4.54
N SER A 22 -3.45 24.21 4.85
CA SER A 22 -4.51 25.16 5.25
C SER A 22 -5.61 25.34 4.20
N LYS A 23 -5.30 25.20 2.91
CA LYS A 23 -6.21 25.40 1.77
C LYS A 23 -6.99 24.14 1.38
N VAL A 24 -6.64 22.98 1.92
CA VAL A 24 -7.38 21.74 1.68
C VAL A 24 -8.76 21.82 2.34
N SER A 25 -9.83 21.64 1.56
CA SER A 25 -11.22 21.72 2.07
C SER A 25 -11.71 20.38 2.64
N ASP A 26 -12.71 20.40 3.51
CA ASP A 26 -13.36 19.19 4.04
C ASP A 26 -13.92 18.29 2.94
N LYS A 27 -14.34 18.88 1.81
CA LYS A 27 -14.76 18.13 0.62
C LYS A 27 -13.62 17.30 0.03
N ILE A 28 -12.40 17.85 -0.02
CA ILE A 28 -11.22 17.10 -0.47
C ILE A 28 -10.89 16.01 0.53
N ILE A 29 -10.87 16.32 1.83
CA ILE A 29 -10.60 15.34 2.90
C ILE A 29 -11.56 14.16 2.80
N LYS A 30 -12.86 14.43 2.64
CA LYS A 30 -13.88 13.40 2.43
C LYS A 30 -13.58 12.53 1.22
N LYS A 31 -13.18 13.14 0.09
CA LYS A 31 -12.82 12.41 -1.13
C LYS A 31 -11.61 11.49 -0.91
N LEU A 32 -10.57 11.95 -0.20
CA LEU A 32 -9.40 11.13 0.15
C LEU A 32 -9.79 9.95 1.05
N LEU A 33 -10.63 10.19 2.05
CA LEU A 33 -11.15 9.12 2.92
C LEU A 33 -11.97 8.09 2.13
N ASP A 34 -12.77 8.54 1.16
CA ASP A 34 -13.55 7.65 0.31
C ASP A 34 -12.65 6.78 -0.59
N TYR A 35 -11.54 7.32 -1.12
CA TYR A 35 -10.56 6.50 -1.85
C TYR A 35 -9.96 5.35 -1.04
N LEU A 36 -9.77 5.52 0.27
CA LEU A 36 -9.31 4.44 1.14
C LEU A 36 -10.35 3.35 1.41
N LYS A 37 -11.63 3.62 1.13
CA LYS A 37 -12.70 2.62 1.25
C LYS A 37 -12.78 1.71 0.03
N TYR A 38 -12.19 2.08 -1.10
CA TYR A 38 -12.18 1.27 -2.32
C TYR A 38 -10.97 0.31 -2.36
N ASP A 39 -10.77 -0.34 -3.50
CA ASP A 39 -9.66 -1.27 -3.73
C ASP A 39 -8.33 -0.52 -3.95
N ILE A 40 -7.23 -1.27 -3.84
CA ILE A 40 -5.88 -0.75 -4.08
C ILE A 40 -5.79 -0.16 -5.50
N SER A 41 -5.26 1.06 -5.58
CA SER A 41 -5.13 1.85 -6.81
C SER A 41 -4.21 3.04 -6.56
N ASP A 42 -3.81 3.75 -7.62
CA ASP A 42 -3.03 4.99 -7.48
C ASP A 42 -3.74 6.02 -6.58
N SER A 43 -5.07 6.13 -6.71
CA SER A 43 -5.88 7.02 -5.87
C SER A 43 -5.87 6.60 -4.40
N PHE A 44 -5.83 5.30 -4.12
CA PHE A 44 -5.69 4.79 -2.75
C PHE A 44 -4.35 5.23 -2.14
N PHE A 45 -3.23 5.02 -2.84
CA PHE A 45 -1.89 5.36 -2.33
C PHE A 45 -1.71 6.86 -2.12
N ILE A 46 -2.12 7.67 -3.11
CA ILE A 46 -2.09 9.13 -3.01
C ILE A 46 -2.93 9.61 -1.84
N SER A 47 -4.12 9.01 -1.65
CA SER A 47 -5.00 9.41 -0.55
C SER A 47 -4.45 9.03 0.81
N PHE A 48 -3.85 7.84 0.94
CA PHE A 48 -3.23 7.40 2.18
C PHE A 48 -2.12 8.37 2.60
N GLU A 49 -1.18 8.64 1.71
CA GLU A 49 -0.07 9.56 1.98
C GLU A 49 -0.56 10.98 2.28
N SER A 50 -1.54 11.46 1.51
CA SER A 50 -2.13 12.79 1.71
C SER A 50 -2.77 12.93 3.08
N LEU A 51 -3.48 11.91 3.56
CA LEU A 51 -4.12 11.93 4.89
C LEU A 51 -3.09 11.94 6.02
N LEU A 52 -1.97 11.22 5.88
CA LEU A 52 -0.86 11.29 6.84
C LEU A 52 -0.25 12.71 6.87
N LYS A 53 -0.03 13.32 5.69
CA LYS A 53 0.52 14.69 5.57
C LYS A 53 -0.43 15.76 6.10
N LEU A 54 -1.74 15.55 6.00
CA LEU A 54 -2.75 16.46 6.55
C LEU A 54 -2.80 16.43 8.08
N GLY A 55 -2.41 15.32 8.71
CA GLY A 55 -2.32 15.20 10.16
C GLY A 55 -3.65 15.53 10.85
N ASN A 56 -3.57 16.36 11.89
CA ASN A 56 -4.71 16.82 12.69
C ASN A 56 -5.78 17.60 11.91
N LYS A 57 -5.56 17.93 10.63
CA LYS A 57 -6.61 18.51 9.79
C LYS A 57 -7.68 17.49 9.41
N VAL A 58 -7.38 16.20 9.43
CA VAL A 58 -8.38 15.15 9.20
C VAL A 58 -9.23 15.00 10.47
N PRO A 59 -10.56 15.22 10.43
CA PRO A 59 -11.36 15.14 11.65
C PRO A 59 -11.38 13.72 12.23
N GLU A 60 -10.92 13.56 13.47
CA GLU A 60 -10.88 12.25 14.14
C GLU A 60 -12.25 11.57 14.21
N THR A 61 -13.30 12.35 14.43
CA THR A 61 -14.68 11.86 14.50
C THR A 61 -15.10 11.23 13.18
N THR A 62 -14.67 11.78 12.06
CA THR A 62 -14.91 11.20 10.74
C THR A 62 -14.20 9.85 10.58
N ILE A 63 -12.94 9.74 10.99
CA ILE A 63 -12.20 8.47 10.93
C ILE A 63 -12.87 7.41 11.83
N LYS A 64 -13.23 7.78 13.07
CA LYS A 64 -13.91 6.88 14.02
C LYS A 64 -15.27 6.39 13.51
N ASN A 65 -16.04 7.26 12.86
CA ASN A 65 -17.30 6.88 12.24
C ASN A 65 -17.08 5.87 11.11
N ILE A 66 -16.09 6.09 10.23
CA ILE A 66 -15.74 5.14 9.17
C ILE A 66 -15.36 3.78 9.74
N ILE A 67 -14.51 3.73 10.78
CA ILE A 67 -14.11 2.48 11.43
C ILE A 67 -15.34 1.71 11.96
N THR A 68 -16.32 2.43 12.51
CA THR A 68 -17.56 1.85 13.05
C THR A 68 -18.50 1.35 11.95
N GLU A 69 -18.56 2.05 10.81
CA GLU A 69 -19.41 1.71 9.65
C GLU A 69 -18.87 0.53 8.84
N LEU A 70 -17.55 0.33 8.79
CA LEU A 70 -16.95 -0.81 8.10
C LEU A 70 -17.40 -2.12 8.75
N ASP A 71 -17.78 -3.11 7.95
CA ASP A 71 -18.10 -4.46 8.45
C ASP A 71 -16.83 -5.31 8.66
N HIS A 72 -16.99 -6.60 8.94
CA HIS A 72 -15.88 -7.54 9.18
C HIS A 72 -15.14 -7.95 7.89
N THR A 73 -15.72 -7.73 6.71
CA THR A 73 -15.06 -8.03 5.42
C THR A 73 -13.96 -7.01 5.10
N HIS A 74 -13.93 -5.89 5.83
CA HIS A 74 -13.00 -4.78 5.65
C HIS A 74 -11.97 -4.66 6.78
N ASN A 75 -11.59 -5.76 7.43
CA ASN A 75 -10.73 -5.72 8.63
C ASN A 75 -9.41 -4.97 8.40
N PHE A 76 -8.73 -5.15 7.26
CA PHE A 76 -7.49 -4.41 6.99
C PHE A 76 -7.73 -2.88 6.90
N LYS A 77 -8.87 -2.45 6.34
CA LYS A 77 -9.23 -1.03 6.23
C LYS A 77 -9.48 -0.41 7.60
N LYS A 78 -10.13 -1.15 8.52
CA LYS A 78 -10.31 -0.68 9.91
C LYS A 78 -8.97 -0.39 10.57
N GLU A 79 -8.03 -1.31 10.43
CA GLU A 79 -6.69 -1.13 10.98
C GLU A 79 -5.90 -0.03 10.27
N LEU A 80 -6.07 0.14 8.96
CA LEU A 80 -5.48 1.24 8.21
C LEU A 80 -5.98 2.60 8.73
N PHE A 81 -7.28 2.75 8.93
CA PHE A 81 -7.86 3.97 9.50
C PHE A 81 -7.44 4.19 10.95
N GLN A 82 -7.32 3.11 11.74
CA GLN A 82 -6.79 3.20 13.10
C GLN A 82 -5.31 3.62 13.11
N PHE A 83 -4.51 3.12 12.16
CA PHE A 83 -3.13 3.55 11.97
C PHE A 83 -3.06 5.04 11.66
N ILE A 84 -3.88 5.54 10.72
CA ILE A 84 -3.93 6.98 10.39
C ILE A 84 -4.24 7.78 11.66
N LEU A 85 -5.27 7.39 12.42
CA LEU A 85 -5.66 8.09 13.65
C LEU A 85 -4.51 8.17 14.67
N ASN A 86 -3.79 7.07 14.88
CA ASN A 86 -2.65 7.02 15.80
C ASN A 86 -1.47 7.83 15.26
N PHE A 87 -1.18 7.72 13.96
CA PHE A 87 -0.10 8.44 13.29
C PHE A 87 -0.30 9.96 13.38
N THR A 88 -1.53 10.46 13.18
CA THR A 88 -1.82 11.90 13.25
C THR A 88 -1.71 12.49 14.64
N LYS A 89 -1.75 11.65 15.68
CA LYS A 89 -1.63 12.06 17.09
C LYS A 89 -0.19 12.07 17.60
N ASP A 90 0.78 11.76 16.74
CA ASP A 90 2.16 11.50 17.12
C ASP A 90 2.29 10.39 18.19
N ASP A 91 1.33 9.46 18.23
CA ASP A 91 1.39 8.28 19.09
C ASP A 91 2.41 7.26 18.52
N THR A 92 2.90 6.36 19.38
CA THR A 92 3.72 5.23 18.94
C THR A 92 2.97 4.38 17.91
N VAL A 93 3.49 4.35 16.69
CA VAL A 93 2.96 3.54 15.59
C VAL A 93 3.71 2.21 15.48
N GLU A 94 3.00 1.11 15.76
CA GLU A 94 3.54 -0.25 15.67
C GLU A 94 4.01 -0.60 14.24
N TYR A 95 3.26 -0.15 13.23
CA TYR A 95 3.49 -0.47 11.82
C TYR A 95 4.28 0.63 11.09
N HIS A 96 5.51 0.91 11.55
CA HIS A 96 6.30 2.04 11.03
C HIS A 96 6.60 1.99 9.51
N LEU A 97 6.61 0.82 8.87
CA LEU A 97 6.76 0.67 7.40
C LEU A 97 5.49 0.92 6.59
N LEU A 98 4.31 1.06 7.23
CA LEU A 98 3.04 1.21 6.51
C LEU A 98 3.01 2.44 5.58
N PRO A 99 3.57 3.61 5.94
CA PRO A 99 3.73 4.74 5.03
C PRO A 99 4.51 4.39 3.74
N GLN A 100 5.51 3.51 3.83
CA GLN A 100 6.29 3.11 2.66
C GLN A 100 5.60 2.00 1.86
N ILE A 101 4.94 1.04 2.51
CA ILE A 101 4.17 -0.03 1.85
C ILE A 101 3.05 0.53 0.96
N TYR A 102 2.48 1.67 1.34
CA TYR A 102 1.42 2.35 0.58
C TYR A 102 1.85 3.69 0.01
N SER A 103 3.16 3.87 -0.23
CA SER A 103 3.67 5.05 -0.92
C SER A 103 3.09 5.15 -2.34
N PRO A 104 2.83 6.36 -2.86
CA PRO A 104 2.50 6.55 -4.27
C PRO A 104 3.61 6.07 -5.21
N ASP A 105 4.87 6.06 -4.76
CA ASP A 105 6.01 5.55 -5.51
C ASP A 105 6.14 4.02 -5.35
N PHE A 106 5.97 3.30 -6.47
CA PHE A 106 6.05 1.83 -6.49
C PHE A 106 7.44 1.29 -6.12
N ILE A 107 8.52 2.04 -6.37
CA ILE A 107 9.87 1.64 -5.98
C ILE A 107 9.99 1.65 -4.46
N VAL A 108 9.40 2.65 -3.80
CA VAL A 108 9.35 2.74 -2.33
C VAL A 108 8.52 1.58 -1.76
N ARG A 109 7.35 1.28 -2.36
CA ARG A 109 6.53 0.14 -1.96
C ARG A 109 7.30 -1.18 -2.05
N ALA A 110 7.90 -1.47 -3.20
CA ALA A 110 8.67 -2.70 -3.41
C ALA A 110 9.82 -2.85 -2.38
N ARG A 111 10.57 -1.77 -2.14
CA ARG A 111 11.65 -1.75 -1.13
C ARG A 111 11.14 -1.99 0.28
N ALA A 112 9.99 -1.42 0.64
CA ALA A 112 9.38 -1.65 1.95
C ALA A 112 9.00 -3.12 2.14
N VAL A 113 8.41 -3.74 1.12
CA VAL A 113 8.07 -5.17 1.13
C VAL A 113 9.33 -6.04 1.23
N MET A 114 10.40 -5.71 0.49
CA MET A 114 11.69 -6.40 0.61
C MET A 114 12.24 -6.29 2.04
N LYS A 115 12.13 -5.12 2.68
CA LYS A 115 12.61 -4.91 4.04
C LYS A 115 11.83 -5.75 5.07
N ILE A 116 10.52 -5.86 4.90
CA ILE A 116 9.66 -6.71 5.73
C ILE A 116 10.06 -8.18 5.58
N LYS A 117 10.28 -8.61 4.34
CA LYS A 117 10.73 -9.96 4.01
C LYS A 117 12.08 -10.29 4.63
N GLU A 118 13.06 -9.41 4.53
CA GLU A 118 14.39 -9.58 5.15
C GLU A 118 14.29 -9.81 6.67
N ASN A 119 13.36 -9.12 7.32
CA ASN A 119 13.13 -9.24 8.75
C ASN A 119 12.15 -10.37 9.11
N ASN A 120 11.55 -11.03 8.11
CA ASN A 120 10.45 -11.99 8.27
C ASN A 120 9.32 -11.47 9.18
N ASP A 121 8.95 -10.19 9.04
CA ASP A 121 8.01 -9.55 9.96
C ASP A 121 6.55 -9.84 9.61
N VAL A 122 6.07 -10.98 10.10
CA VAL A 122 4.73 -11.51 9.85
C VAL A 122 3.59 -10.61 10.34
N ARG A 123 3.87 -9.59 11.18
CA ARG A 123 2.85 -8.64 11.63
C ARG A 123 2.26 -7.83 10.48
N TYR A 124 2.99 -7.70 9.37
CA TYR A 124 2.57 -6.97 8.18
C TYR A 124 1.73 -7.78 7.19
N LEU A 125 1.56 -9.10 7.37
CA LEU A 125 0.89 -9.97 6.39
C LEU A 125 -0.47 -9.42 5.95
N LYS A 126 -1.30 -8.97 6.90
CA LYS A 126 -2.62 -8.39 6.64
C LYS A 126 -2.60 -7.11 5.78
N PHE A 127 -1.53 -6.32 5.85
CA PHE A 127 -1.36 -5.12 5.02
C PHE A 127 -0.74 -5.43 3.66
N LEU A 128 -0.06 -6.58 3.53
CA LEU A 128 0.52 -7.03 2.27
C LEU A 128 -0.46 -7.78 1.38
N LEU A 129 -1.47 -8.47 1.96
CA LEU A 129 -2.49 -9.18 1.18
C LEU A 129 -3.17 -8.31 0.11
N PRO A 130 -3.62 -7.06 0.41
CA PRO A 130 -4.18 -6.19 -0.63
C PRO A 130 -3.21 -5.84 -1.76
N LEU A 131 -1.89 -5.86 -1.50
CA LEU A 131 -0.87 -5.58 -2.51
C LEU A 131 -0.60 -6.74 -3.46
N LEU A 132 -1.29 -7.87 -3.32
CA LEU A 132 -1.42 -8.81 -4.43
C LEU A 132 -2.08 -8.14 -5.63
N ASP A 133 -2.92 -7.12 -5.42
CA ASP A 133 -3.55 -6.33 -6.48
C ASP A 133 -2.83 -5.00 -6.75
N ASP A 134 -1.56 -4.86 -6.38
CA ASP A 134 -0.80 -3.65 -6.67
C ASP A 134 -0.72 -3.41 -8.19
N PRO A 135 -0.92 -2.18 -8.68
CA PRO A 135 -0.81 -1.87 -10.10
C PRO A 135 0.59 -2.14 -10.69
N ASP A 136 1.64 -2.13 -9.86
CA ASP A 136 3.01 -2.39 -10.29
C ASP A 136 3.42 -3.85 -10.11
N ASP A 137 3.94 -4.44 -11.19
CA ASP A 137 4.36 -5.83 -11.26
C ASP A 137 5.51 -6.15 -10.30
N SER A 138 6.43 -5.20 -10.06
CA SER A 138 7.58 -5.40 -9.16
C SER A 138 7.14 -5.45 -7.71
N VAL A 139 6.11 -4.69 -7.34
CA VAL A 139 5.49 -4.76 -6.02
C VAL A 139 4.77 -6.10 -5.84
N ARG A 140 3.91 -6.49 -6.79
CA ARG A 140 3.22 -7.80 -6.74
C ARG A 140 4.20 -8.96 -6.61
N TRP A 141 5.27 -8.96 -7.41
CA TRP A 141 6.34 -9.96 -7.33
C TRP A 141 6.97 -10.03 -5.94
N SER A 142 7.31 -8.87 -5.36
CA SER A 142 7.92 -8.79 -4.04
C SER A 142 7.00 -9.32 -2.94
N VAL A 143 5.71 -8.99 -3.02
CA VAL A 143 4.66 -9.45 -2.09
C VAL A 143 4.50 -10.97 -2.19
N ILE A 144 4.33 -11.50 -3.40
CA ILE A 144 4.18 -12.95 -3.63
C ILE A 144 5.37 -13.72 -3.09
N LYS A 145 6.60 -13.25 -3.33
CA LYS A 145 7.83 -13.89 -2.83
C LYS A 145 7.93 -13.92 -1.30
N PHE A 146 7.30 -12.99 -0.58
CA PHE A 146 7.26 -13.04 0.88
C PHE A 146 6.11 -13.93 1.36
N LEU A 147 4.91 -13.74 0.81
CA LEU A 147 3.74 -14.52 1.20
C LEU A 147 3.92 -16.03 0.95
N SER A 148 4.62 -16.43 -0.13
CA SER A 148 4.89 -17.83 -0.41
C SER A 148 5.77 -18.52 0.65
N GLN A 149 6.53 -17.76 1.45
CA GLN A 149 7.30 -18.31 2.60
C GLN A 149 6.38 -18.71 3.77
N HIS A 150 5.11 -18.30 3.72
CA HIS A 150 4.09 -18.55 4.72
C HIS A 150 2.87 -19.25 4.11
N ILE A 151 3.07 -20.02 3.04
CA ILE A 151 1.99 -20.70 2.31
C ILE A 151 1.17 -21.65 3.20
N ASP A 152 1.77 -22.21 4.26
CA ASP A 152 1.07 -23.04 5.26
C ASP A 152 -0.07 -22.30 5.98
N ASN A 153 -0.09 -20.96 5.94
CA ASN A 153 -1.21 -20.18 6.45
C ASN A 153 -2.40 -20.28 5.47
N PRO A 154 -3.56 -20.80 5.89
CA PRO A 154 -4.69 -21.05 4.98
C PRO A 154 -5.25 -19.79 4.32
N ILE A 155 -5.14 -18.63 4.96
CA ILE A 155 -5.56 -17.34 4.38
C ILE A 155 -4.61 -16.96 3.25
N ILE A 156 -3.30 -17.13 3.46
CA ILE A 156 -2.29 -16.81 2.46
C ILE A 156 -2.40 -17.76 1.27
N HIS A 157 -2.50 -19.06 1.53
CA HIS A 157 -2.74 -20.06 0.49
C HIS A 157 -3.96 -19.70 -0.35
N TYR A 158 -5.10 -19.40 0.30
CA TYR A 158 -6.32 -19.00 -0.41
C TYR A 158 -6.14 -17.75 -1.27
N GLU A 159 -5.56 -16.67 -0.72
CA GLU A 159 -5.39 -15.43 -1.47
C GLU A 159 -4.37 -15.55 -2.62
N LEU A 160 -3.27 -16.29 -2.44
CA LEU A 160 -2.33 -16.58 -3.53
C LEU A 160 -2.97 -17.43 -4.63
N LYS A 161 -3.79 -18.44 -4.26
CA LYS A 161 -4.49 -19.28 -5.24
C LYS A 161 -5.53 -18.50 -6.02
N LYS A 162 -6.27 -17.62 -5.33
CA LYS A 162 -7.21 -16.69 -5.94
C LYS A 162 -6.51 -15.71 -6.88
N HIS A 163 -5.35 -15.18 -6.48
CA HIS A 163 -4.56 -14.25 -7.28
C HIS A 163 -4.00 -14.90 -8.55
N LEU A 164 -3.53 -16.15 -8.48
CA LEU A 164 -3.06 -16.91 -9.64
C LEU A 164 -4.08 -16.94 -10.79
N ASN A 165 -5.38 -17.00 -10.49
CA ASN A 165 -6.44 -17.06 -11.51
C ASN A 165 -6.70 -15.73 -12.22
N LYS A 166 -6.15 -14.60 -11.74
CA LYS A 166 -6.36 -13.26 -12.29
C LYS A 166 -5.07 -12.52 -12.67
N GLU A 167 -3.90 -13.04 -12.29
CA GLU A 167 -2.61 -12.43 -12.63
C GLU A 167 -2.39 -12.42 -14.15
N LEU A 168 -2.13 -11.23 -14.70
CA LEU A 168 -1.97 -11.01 -16.14
C LEU A 168 -0.49 -11.08 -16.57
N ASN A 169 0.45 -10.82 -15.65
CA ASN A 169 1.86 -10.93 -15.94
C ASN A 169 2.28 -12.41 -15.98
N PRO A 170 2.76 -12.93 -17.13
CA PRO A 170 3.08 -14.35 -17.27
C PRO A 170 4.23 -14.81 -16.38
N ILE A 171 5.19 -13.93 -16.08
CA ILE A 171 6.33 -14.26 -15.20
C ILE A 171 5.84 -14.43 -13.76
N ILE A 172 4.95 -13.55 -13.30
CA ILE A 172 4.36 -13.65 -11.96
C ILE A 172 3.44 -14.88 -11.86
N SER A 173 2.63 -15.11 -12.89
CA SER A 173 1.73 -16.28 -12.96
C SER A 173 2.53 -17.60 -12.89
N GLU A 174 3.63 -17.72 -13.64
CA GLU A 174 4.46 -18.92 -13.61
C GLU A 174 5.11 -19.13 -12.24
N ASN A 175 5.67 -18.07 -11.64
CA ASN A 175 6.21 -18.13 -10.28
C ASN A 175 5.15 -18.55 -9.24
N LEU A 176 3.89 -18.14 -9.41
CA LEU A 176 2.80 -18.60 -8.54
C LEU A 176 2.48 -20.08 -8.75
N LYS A 177 2.54 -20.61 -9.99
CA LYS A 177 2.34 -22.05 -10.23
C LYS A 177 3.43 -22.87 -9.56
N GLU A 178 4.70 -22.46 -9.70
CA GLU A 178 5.83 -23.11 -9.04
C GLU A 178 5.63 -23.21 -7.52
N VAL A 179 5.09 -22.16 -6.87
CA VAL A 179 4.77 -22.18 -5.44
C VAL A 179 3.82 -23.33 -5.07
N PHE A 180 2.82 -23.63 -5.92
CA PHE A 180 1.83 -24.69 -5.66
C PHE A 180 2.26 -26.07 -6.19
N GLU A 181 3.25 -26.14 -7.09
CA GLU A 181 3.82 -27.42 -7.55
C GLU A 181 4.86 -27.99 -6.56
N MET A 182 5.35 -27.16 -5.64
CA MET A 182 6.32 -27.52 -4.60
C MET A 182 5.68 -28.05 -3.29
N GLU A 183 4.35 -28.08 -3.19
CA GLU A 183 3.59 -28.72 -2.09
C GLU A 183 3.55 -30.24 -2.23
#